data_AF-A0A2I0X3X6-F1
#
_entry.id   AF-A0A2I0X3X6-F1
#
_cell.length_a   1.000
_cell.length_b   1.000
_cell.length_c   1.000
_cell.angle_alpha   90.00
_cell.angle_beta   90.00
_cell.angle_gamma   90.00
#
_symmetry.space_group_name_H-M   'P 1'
#
loop_
_entity.id
_entity.type
_entity.pdbx_description
1 polymer ?
#
loop_
_entity_poly.entity_id
_entity_poly.type
_entity_poly.pdbx_seq_one_letter_code
_entity_poly.pdbx_strand_id
1 'polypeptide(L)'
;MIRGKLMEQRATRKMTSWSWQCEIVPYAEEYIRDITTRKEHLIVRQSTTFKAEVESLHSRHIVDIESRGCTCKVWQLIGLPCIHAIAFIGMKEHPLWHTTFMNTSTCTGNSYI
;
A
#
# COMPACT_ATOMS: atom_id res chain seq x y z
N MET A 1 -30.40 9.18 17.30
CA MET A 1 -29.99 9.71 15.97
C MET A 1 -28.65 9.15 15.44
N ILE A 2 -27.72 8.68 16.29
CA ILE A 2 -26.42 8.11 15.84
C ILE A 2 -26.58 6.85 14.96
N ARG A 3 -27.48 5.94 15.35
CA ARG A 3 -27.75 4.70 14.59
C ARG A 3 -28.20 4.99 13.15
N GLY A 4 -29.03 6.01 12.93
CA GLY A 4 -29.51 6.39 11.60
C GLY A 4 -28.38 6.83 10.68
N LYS A 5 -27.51 7.74 11.17
CA LYS A 5 -26.34 8.21 10.41
C LYS A 5 -25.34 7.09 10.09
N LEU A 6 -25.12 6.17 11.04
CA LEU A 6 -24.27 4.99 10.80
C LEU A 6 -24.85 4.07 9.72
N MET A 7 -26.15 3.81 9.76
CA MET A 7 -26.82 2.99 8.75
C MET A 7 -26.75 3.64 7.37
N GLU A 8 -26.96 4.95 7.28
CA GLU A 8 -26.84 5.73 6.05
C GLU A 8 -25.41 5.66 5.49
N GLN A 9 -24.39 5.94 6.31
CA GLN A 9 -22.99 5.80 5.89
C GLN A 9 -22.65 4.38 5.43
N ARG A 10 -23.19 3.35 6.10
CA ARG A 10 -22.98 1.95 5.70
C ARG A 10 -23.63 1.65 4.35
N ALA A 11 -24.84 2.16 4.12
CA ALA A 11 -25.54 2.02 2.85
C ALA A 11 -24.79 2.73 1.72
N THR A 12 -24.32 3.96 1.92
CA THR A 12 -23.50 4.69 0.96
C THR A 12 -22.22 3.92 0.64
N ARG A 13 -21.45 3.49 1.65
CA ARG A 13 -20.22 2.70 1.45
C ARG A 13 -20.47 1.42 0.66
N LYS A 14 -21.58 0.72 0.95
CA LYS A 14 -21.98 -0.49 0.21
C LYS A 14 -22.27 -0.19 -1.26
N MET A 15 -23.01 0.88 -1.54
CA MET A 15 -23.35 1.26 -2.91
C MET A 15 -22.11 1.73 -3.69
N THR A 16 -21.22 2.48 -3.05
CA THR A 16 -19.92 2.88 -3.63
C THR A 16 -19.06 1.65 -3.92
N SER A 17 -19.00 0.68 -3.01
CA SER A 17 -18.27 -0.58 -3.23
C SER A 17 -18.78 -1.39 -4.42
N TRP A 18 -20.09 -1.37 -4.70
CA TRP A 18 -20.64 -2.04 -5.90
C TRP A 18 -20.19 -1.41 -7.21
N SER A 19 -19.83 -0.12 -7.20
CA SER A 19 -19.32 0.59 -8.38
C SER A 19 -17.81 0.43 -8.58
N TRP A 20 -17.10 -0.17 -7.62
CA TRP A 20 -15.66 -0.39 -7.72
C TRP A 20 -15.36 -1.56 -8.64
N GLN A 21 -14.61 -1.27 -9.70
CA GLN A 21 -14.13 -2.27 -10.63
C GLN A 21 -12.78 -2.84 -10.18
N CYS A 22 -11.98 -2.03 -9.47
CA CYS A 22 -10.67 -2.39 -8.97
C CYS A 22 -10.75 -3.17 -7.66
N GLU A 23 -9.77 -4.06 -7.45
CA GLU A 23 -9.64 -4.85 -6.22
C GLU A 23 -9.22 -3.99 -5.02
N ILE A 24 -8.49 -2.90 -5.27
CA ILE A 24 -8.09 -1.93 -4.25
C ILE A 24 -9.07 -0.76 -4.24
N VAL A 25 -9.42 -0.31 -3.04
CA VAL A 25 -10.26 0.89 -2.83
C VAL A 25 -9.59 2.11 -3.47
N PRO A 26 -10.32 2.98 -4.20
CA PRO A 26 -9.74 4.12 -4.91
C PRO A 26 -8.77 4.98 -4.07
N TYR A 27 -9.07 5.16 -2.78
CA TYR A 27 -8.20 5.88 -1.85
C TYR A 27 -6.82 5.24 -1.68
N ALA A 28 -6.76 3.92 -1.53
CA ALA A 28 -5.50 3.20 -1.37
C ALA A 28 -4.72 3.14 -2.69
N GLU A 29 -5.41 3.03 -3.82
CA GLU A 29 -4.81 3.11 -5.16
C GLU A 29 -4.19 4.50 -5.40
N GLU A 30 -4.92 5.57 -5.09
CA GLU A 30 -4.41 6.94 -5.18
C GLU A 30 -3.20 7.16 -4.26
N TYR A 31 -3.26 6.66 -3.02
CA TYR A 31 -2.14 6.73 -2.09
C TYR A 31 -0.89 6.03 -2.64
N ILE A 32 -1.03 4.82 -3.18
CA ILE A 32 0.08 4.06 -3.78
C ILE A 32 0.64 4.80 -5.00
N ARG A 33 -0.23 5.35 -5.85
CA ARG A 33 0.19 6.15 -7.01
C ARG A 33 0.95 7.40 -6.60
N ASP A 34 0.50 8.13 -5.59
CA ASP A 34 1.20 9.32 -5.09
C ASP A 34 2.61 8.97 -4.58
N ILE A 35 2.74 7.97 -3.72
CA ILE A 35 4.04 7.64 -3.12
C ILE A 35 5.01 6.95 -4.07
N THR A 36 4.51 6.26 -5.10
CA THR A 36 5.37 5.67 -6.16
C THR A 36 5.81 6.70 -7.21
N THR A 37 5.04 7.77 -7.42
CA THR A 37 5.43 8.87 -8.33
C THR A 37 6.44 9.84 -7.69
N ARG A 38 6.62 9.80 -6.36
CA ARG A 38 7.68 10.53 -5.66
C ARG A 38 9.05 10.00 -6.12
N LYS A 39 9.88 10.90 -6.65
CA LYS A 39 11.26 10.61 -7.06
C LYS A 39 12.22 10.61 -5.86
N GLU A 40 11.87 9.90 -4.79
CA GLU A 40 12.76 9.75 -3.64
C GLU A 40 13.80 8.68 -3.96
N HIS A 41 15.08 9.03 -3.81
CA HIS A 41 16.17 8.07 -3.90
C HIS A 41 16.24 7.28 -2.60
N LEU A 42 15.75 6.03 -2.65
CA LEU A 42 15.80 5.10 -1.54
C LEU A 42 16.78 3.98 -1.84
N ILE A 43 17.65 3.70 -0.87
CA ILE A 43 18.57 2.56 -0.91
C ILE A 43 18.03 1.50 0.04
N VAL A 44 17.69 0.35 -0.50
CA VAL A 44 17.14 -0.75 0.28
C VAL A 44 18.20 -1.84 0.43
N ARG A 45 18.42 -2.26 1.67
CA ARG A 45 19.35 -3.32 2.06
C ARG A 45 18.55 -4.45 2.70
N GLN A 46 18.31 -5.49 1.92
CA GLN A 46 17.57 -6.65 2.39
C GLN A 46 18.40 -7.45 3.39
N SER A 47 17.81 -7.73 4.56
CA SER A 47 18.42 -8.59 5.59
C SER A 47 17.84 -10.01 5.55
N THR A 48 16.54 -10.15 5.27
CA THR A 48 15.83 -11.43 5.14
C THR A 48 14.73 -11.32 4.09
N THR A 49 14.02 -12.42 3.81
CA THR A 49 12.86 -12.41 2.91
C THR A 49 11.82 -11.35 3.26
N PHE A 50 11.63 -11.05 4.55
CA PHE A 50 10.58 -10.16 5.06
C PHE A 50 11.10 -8.88 5.72
N LYS A 51 12.42 -8.76 5.94
CA LYS A 51 13.02 -7.60 6.61
C LYS A 51 14.07 -6.91 5.76
N ALA A 52 13.99 -5.59 5.70
CA ALA A 52 15.00 -4.77 5.06
C ALA A 52 15.20 -3.46 5.82
N GLU A 53 16.42 -2.93 5.70
CA GLU A 53 16.72 -1.56 6.05
C GLU A 53 16.56 -0.70 4.80
N VAL A 54 15.82 0.40 4.91
CA VAL A 54 15.58 1.34 3.81
C VAL A 54 16.10 2.70 4.22
N GLU A 55 17.06 3.20 3.46
CA GLU A 55 17.75 4.46 3.69
C GLU A 55 17.29 5.49 2.66
N SER A 56 16.89 6.66 3.15
CA SER A 56 16.68 7.89 2.38
C SER A 56 17.88 8.82 2.58
N LEU A 57 17.86 9.99 1.93
CA LEU A 57 18.90 11.00 2.10
C LEU A 57 19.10 11.46 3.56
N HIS A 58 18.04 11.42 4.38
CA HIS A 58 18.06 12.01 5.73
C HIS A 58 17.67 11.03 6.84
N SER A 59 17.27 9.80 6.50
CA SER A 59 16.75 8.86 7.48
C SER A 59 16.95 7.42 7.06
N ARG A 60 16.80 6.53 8.03
CA ARG A 60 16.92 5.09 7.83
C ARG A 60 15.87 4.38 8.63
N HIS A 61 15.20 3.43 7.98
CA HIS A 61 14.05 2.76 8.54
C HIS A 61 14.09 1.25 8.31
N ILE A 62 13.84 0.49 9.36
CA ILE A 62 13.63 -0.95 9.26
C ILE A 62 12.18 -1.21 8.85
N VAL A 63 12.01 -1.99 7.79
CA VAL A 63 10.74 -2.54 7.31
C VAL A 63 10.68 -4.01 7.68
N ASP A 64 9.53 -4.45 8.20
CA ASP A 64 9.21 -5.83 8.49
C ASP A 64 7.82 -6.14 7.89
N ILE A 65 7.80 -6.87 6.76
CA ILE A 65 6.59 -7.21 6.01
C ILE A 65 5.70 -8.17 6.81
N GLU A 66 6.28 -9.11 7.56
CA GLU A 66 5.52 -10.11 8.32
C GLU A 66 4.71 -9.42 9.43
N SER A 67 5.33 -8.44 10.10
CA SER A 67 4.65 -7.60 11.09
C SER A 67 3.78 -6.49 10.49
N ARG A 68 3.77 -6.33 9.15
CA ARG A 68 3.16 -5.18 8.44
C ARG A 68 3.61 -3.84 9.02
N GLY A 69 4.92 -3.72 9.28
CA GLY A 69 5.49 -2.66 10.10
C GLY A 69 6.64 -1.93 9.42
N CYS A 70 6.75 -0.64 9.70
CA CYS A 70 7.96 0.13 9.46
C CYS A 70 8.30 0.99 10.68
N THR A 71 9.58 1.21 10.94
CA THR A 71 10.03 2.10 12.02
C THR A 71 9.61 3.57 11.83
N CYS A 72 9.28 4.00 10.60
CA CYS A 72 8.67 5.31 10.35
C CYS A 72 7.22 5.44 10.86
N LYS A 73 6.61 4.34 11.31
CA LYS A 73 5.26 4.24 11.89
C LYS A 73 4.08 4.56 10.98
N VAL A 74 4.31 5.07 9.77
CA VAL A 74 3.23 5.39 8.82
C VAL A 74 2.33 4.16 8.56
N TRP A 75 2.91 2.97 8.35
CA TRP A 75 2.11 1.76 8.09
C TRP A 75 1.19 1.41 9.25
N GLN A 76 1.70 1.48 10.47
CA GLN A 76 0.94 1.18 11.68
C GLN A 76 -0.15 2.23 11.95
N LEU A 77 0.06 3.48 11.53
CA LEU A 77 -0.88 4.58 11.75
C LEU A 77 -2.06 4.56 10.77
N ILE A 78 -1.80 4.33 9.48
CA ILE A 78 -2.84 4.45 8.43
C ILE A 78 -3.31 3.09 7.89
N GLY A 79 -2.62 2.00 8.24
CA GLY A 79 -2.90 0.65 7.77
C GLY A 79 -2.40 0.34 6.35
N LEU A 80 -1.73 1.29 5.69
CA LEU A 80 -1.19 1.14 4.33
C LEU A 80 0.35 1.20 4.32
N PRO A 81 1.03 0.47 3.42
CA PRO A 81 2.49 0.48 3.37
C PRO A 81 3.06 1.88 3.14
N CYS A 82 3.99 2.30 3.98
CA CYS A 82 4.74 3.53 3.75
C CYS A 82 5.65 3.43 2.52
N ILE A 83 6.19 4.57 2.06
CA ILE A 83 7.13 4.62 0.94
C ILE A 83 8.32 3.66 1.09
N HIS A 84 8.87 3.51 2.30
CA HIS A 84 9.94 2.55 2.58
C HIS A 84 9.51 1.10 2.35
N ALA A 85 8.30 0.75 2.80
CA ALA A 85 7.76 -0.59 2.61
C ALA A 85 7.50 -0.87 1.14
N ILE A 86 6.95 0.09 0.41
CA ILE A 86 6.72 -0.04 -1.03
C ILE A 86 8.03 -0.18 -1.79
N ALA A 87 9.07 0.60 -1.46
CA ALA A 87 10.38 0.46 -2.08
C ALA A 87 10.95 -0.96 -1.88
N PHE A 88 10.84 -1.51 -0.66
CA PHE A 88 11.30 -2.87 -0.40
C PHE A 88 10.44 -3.94 -1.09
N ILE A 89 9.12 -3.76 -1.15
CA ILE A 89 8.22 -4.70 -1.81
C ILE A 89 8.43 -4.67 -3.33
N GLY A 90 8.57 -3.47 -3.91
CA GLY A 90 8.76 -3.25 -5.35
C GLY A 90 10.14 -3.63 -5.88
N MET A 91 11.15 -3.74 -5.00
CA MET A 91 12.48 -4.26 -5.35
C MET A 91 12.46 -5.70 -5.89
N LYS A 92 11.48 -6.49 -5.48
CA LYS A 92 11.30 -7.83 -6.00
C LYS A 92 10.40 -7.71 -7.21
N GLU A 93 10.92 -7.93 -8.42
CA GLU A 93 10.10 -8.19 -9.63
C GLU A 93 9.36 -9.55 -9.52
N HIS A 94 8.71 -9.83 -8.38
CA HIS A 94 8.13 -11.14 -8.04
C HIS A 94 6.79 -10.99 -7.26
N PRO A 95 5.92 -12.01 -7.33
CA PRO A 95 4.44 -11.94 -7.21
C PRO A 95 3.89 -11.68 -5.80
N LEU A 96 4.67 -11.11 -4.89
CA LEU A 96 4.22 -10.79 -3.53
C LEU A 96 3.32 -9.55 -3.48
N TRP A 97 3.29 -8.75 -4.55
CA TRP A 97 2.26 -7.73 -4.71
C TRP A 97 0.87 -8.39 -4.81
N HIS A 98 0.77 -9.59 -5.39
CA HIS A 98 -0.46 -10.36 -5.39
C HIS A 98 -0.78 -10.92 -3.99
N THR A 99 0.17 -11.60 -3.33
CA THR A 99 -0.14 -12.21 -2.03
C THR A 99 -0.26 -11.21 -0.88
N THR A 100 0.37 -10.04 -0.98
CA THR A 100 0.34 -9.01 0.08
C THR A 100 -0.71 -7.93 -0.21
N PHE A 101 -1.10 -7.70 -1.48
CA PHE A 101 -2.09 -6.69 -1.88
C PHE A 101 -3.19 -7.13 -2.86
N MET A 102 -3.12 -8.27 -3.56
CA MET A 102 -4.07 -8.59 -4.64
C MET A 102 -4.27 -10.09 -5.01
N ASN A 103 -5.50 -10.59 -4.98
CA ASN A 103 -5.96 -11.56 -5.98
C ASN A 103 -6.24 -10.85 -7.32
N THR A 104 -5.24 -10.29 -8.02
CA THR A 104 -5.56 -9.62 -9.29
C THR A 104 -5.95 -10.64 -10.34
N SER A 105 -7.16 -10.45 -10.86
CA SER A 105 -7.32 -10.25 -12.29
C SER A 105 -8.38 -9.18 -12.52
N THR A 106 -8.09 -8.31 -13.49
CA THR A 106 -8.91 -7.21 -14.03
C THR A 106 -9.02 -5.93 -13.19
N CYS A 107 -8.08 -4.99 -13.41
CA CYS A 107 -8.39 -3.57 -13.61
C CYS A 107 -7.14 -2.76 -14.02
N THR A 108 -6.59 -3.02 -15.20
CA THR A 108 -5.94 -1.97 -15.99
C THR A 108 -6.01 -2.37 -17.47
N GLY A 109 -6.99 -1.80 -18.18
CA GLY A 109 -6.69 -1.35 -19.53
C GLY A 109 -5.80 -0.11 -19.38
N ASN A 110 -4.48 -0.34 -19.29
CA ASN A 110 -3.42 0.52 -19.81
C ASN A 110 -2.08 0.09 -19.25
N SER A 111 -1.35 -0.63 -20.09
CA SER A 111 0.08 -0.89 -19.99
C SER A 111 0.82 0.40 -20.34
N TYR A 112 1.65 0.91 -19.44
CA TYR A 112 2.72 1.83 -19.82
C TYR A 112 4.00 1.39 -19.12
N ILE A 113 4.79 0.67 -19.92
CA ILE A 113 6.26 0.66 -19.90
C ILE A 113 6.82 2.08 -20.00
#